data_AF-N9VCF3-F1
#
_entry.id   AF-N9VCF3-F1
#
_cell.length_a   1.000
_cell.length_b   1.000
_cell.length_c   1.000
_cell.angle_alpha   90.00
_cell.angle_beta   90.00
_cell.angle_gamma   90.00
#
_symmetry.space_group_name_H-M   'P 1'
#
loop_
_entity.id
_entity.type
_entity.pdbx_description
1 polymer ?
#
loop_
_entity_poly.entity_id
_entity_poly.type
_entity_poly.pdbx_seq_one_letter_code
_entity_poly.pdbx_strand_id
1 'polypeptide(L)'
;MHFLNILSNSNSIDIPNNIPSRQMPSSIIWLDCAFLILLYLLLIFKKRYLTALFSLFGGILYFIVDWGIFYKLLGSRVVLNANPEAFLFWLSMSYGTTNFLFIWLAIKKDKYLLHFSLLILIWWICSAMIAKGLPHKEIIIWRTTGKYHWVMAIMLIVGYFAIIIYNIFTKKSQLPILRMLFIGIIVQFAWEFALLINGIRKPQWGPILIDSLIETNLGIPYIYLIYKFISSKINDDLTRVKKV
;
A
#
# COMPACT_ATOMS: atom_id res chain seq x y z
N MET A 1 0.04 -54.30 -10.26
CA MET A 1 0.72 -53.27 -9.44
C MET A 1 0.91 -51.99 -10.26
N HIS A 2 -0.17 -51.42 -10.83
CA HIS A 2 -0.08 -50.20 -11.65
C HIS A 2 -1.45 -49.51 -11.83
N PHE A 3 -2.23 -49.38 -10.74
CA PHE A 3 -3.56 -48.74 -10.80
C PHE A 3 -3.87 -47.86 -9.58
N LEU A 4 -2.83 -47.34 -8.90
CA LEU A 4 -2.96 -46.54 -7.67
C LEU A 4 -2.06 -45.29 -7.62
N ASN A 5 -1.74 -44.68 -8.77
CA ASN A 5 -0.92 -43.44 -8.80
C ASN A 5 -1.53 -42.26 -9.57
N ILE A 6 -2.84 -42.27 -9.84
CA ILE A 6 -3.55 -41.14 -10.48
C ILE A 6 -4.55 -40.50 -9.51
N LEU A 7 -4.15 -40.35 -8.24
CA LEU A 7 -4.87 -39.53 -7.25
C LEU A 7 -3.90 -38.56 -6.54
N SER A 8 -2.97 -37.99 -7.30
CA SER A 8 -2.31 -36.73 -6.98
C SER A 8 -2.76 -35.68 -7.99
N ASN A 9 -4.07 -35.46 -8.09
CA ASN A 9 -4.60 -34.21 -8.65
C ASN A 9 -4.27 -33.10 -7.62
N SER A 10 -3.02 -32.67 -7.62
CA SER A 10 -2.75 -31.28 -7.35
C SER A 10 -3.54 -30.50 -8.40
N ASN A 11 -4.62 -29.85 -8.00
CA ASN A 11 -5.18 -28.74 -8.77
C ASN A 11 -4.12 -27.63 -8.79
N SER A 12 -3.04 -27.82 -9.56
CA SER A 12 -2.13 -26.77 -9.94
C SER A 12 -2.92 -25.90 -10.91
N ILE A 13 -3.63 -24.92 -10.36
CA ILE A 13 -4.09 -23.80 -11.15
C ILE A 13 -2.85 -23.24 -11.84
N ASP A 14 -2.78 -23.38 -13.16
CA ASP A 14 -1.67 -22.86 -13.97
C ASP A 14 -1.72 -21.33 -13.94
N ILE A 15 -1.07 -20.74 -12.93
CA ILE A 15 -0.85 -19.30 -12.88
C ILE A 15 0.10 -18.97 -14.03
N PRO A 16 -0.30 -18.14 -15.00
CA PRO A 16 0.57 -17.82 -16.13
C PRO A 16 1.92 -17.30 -15.64
N ASN A 17 3.01 -17.89 -16.14
CA ASN A 17 4.36 -17.66 -15.60
C ASN A 17 4.79 -16.18 -15.66
N ASN A 18 4.30 -15.43 -16.64
CA ASN A 18 4.66 -14.03 -16.88
C ASN A 18 3.73 -12.99 -16.22
N ILE A 19 2.76 -13.43 -15.43
CA ILE A 19 1.81 -12.52 -14.80
C ILE A 19 2.21 -12.24 -13.34
N PRO A 20 2.21 -10.96 -12.90
CA PRO A 20 2.34 -10.62 -11.50
C PRO A 20 1.22 -11.28 -10.67
N SER A 21 1.60 -12.21 -9.82
CA SER A 21 0.71 -12.95 -8.93
C SER A 21 1.20 -12.88 -7.49
N ARG A 22 0.28 -13.04 -6.54
CA ARG A 22 0.57 -13.24 -5.13
C ARG A 22 -0.06 -14.51 -4.62
N GLN A 23 0.69 -15.24 -3.81
CA GLN A 23 0.21 -16.42 -3.08
C GLN A 23 0.41 -16.16 -1.60
N MET A 24 -0.64 -16.29 -0.79
CA MET A 24 -0.55 -15.99 0.63
C MET A 24 -1.43 -16.89 1.48
N PRO A 25 -0.98 -17.23 2.70
CA PRO A 25 -1.74 -18.03 3.64
C PRO A 25 -2.94 -17.25 4.16
N SER A 26 -4.14 -17.85 4.17
CA SER A 26 -5.37 -17.21 4.67
C SER A 26 -5.30 -16.77 6.13
N SER A 27 -4.43 -17.38 6.93
CA SER A 27 -4.20 -17.02 8.34
C SER A 27 -3.60 -15.61 8.50
N ILE A 28 -2.98 -15.06 7.47
CA ILE A 28 -2.43 -13.69 7.52
C ILE A 28 -3.53 -12.64 7.74
N ILE A 29 -4.76 -12.90 7.29
CA ILE A 29 -5.86 -11.93 7.31
C ILE A 29 -6.20 -11.53 8.75
N TRP A 30 -6.44 -12.50 9.62
CA TRP A 30 -6.84 -12.22 11.00
C TRP A 30 -5.67 -11.69 11.85
N LEU A 31 -4.44 -12.19 11.60
CA LEU A 31 -3.22 -11.66 12.20
C LEU A 31 -3.06 -10.18 11.88
N ASP A 32 -3.24 -9.83 10.62
CA ASP A 32 -3.10 -8.47 10.13
C ASP A 32 -4.22 -7.56 10.63
N CYS A 33 -5.46 -8.05 10.71
CA CYS A 33 -6.55 -7.32 11.37
C CYS A 33 -6.20 -6.96 12.84
N ALA A 34 -5.64 -7.91 13.60
CA ALA A 34 -5.21 -7.66 14.97
C ALA A 34 -4.10 -6.59 15.04
N PHE A 35 -3.13 -6.66 14.13
CA PHE A 35 -2.08 -5.65 14.00
C PHE A 35 -2.64 -4.27 13.66
N LEU A 36 -3.57 -4.16 12.71
CA LEU A 36 -4.18 -2.88 12.34
C LEU A 36 -4.94 -2.26 13.51
N ILE A 37 -5.68 -3.07 14.28
CA ILE A 37 -6.36 -2.59 15.51
C ILE A 37 -5.32 -2.02 16.48
N LEU A 38 -4.23 -2.74 16.75
CA LEU A 38 -3.15 -2.27 17.61
C LEU A 38 -2.54 -0.95 17.09
N LEU A 39 -2.26 -0.88 15.80
CA LEU A 39 -1.70 0.29 15.13
C LEU A 39 -2.60 1.52 15.32
N TYR A 40 -3.91 1.37 15.12
CA TYR A 40 -4.89 2.44 15.32
C TYR A 40 -5.04 2.84 16.78
N LEU A 41 -5.06 1.87 17.71
CA LEU A 41 -5.08 2.16 19.15
C LEU A 41 -3.87 3.02 19.54
N LEU A 42 -2.67 2.68 19.07
CA LEU A 42 -1.46 3.45 19.33
C LEU A 42 -1.55 4.89 18.78
N LEU A 43 -2.11 5.09 17.58
CA LEU A 43 -2.32 6.43 17.01
C LEU A 43 -3.29 7.25 17.86
N ILE A 44 -4.40 6.63 18.28
CA ILE A 44 -5.42 7.26 19.12
C ILE A 44 -4.83 7.65 20.49
N PHE A 45 -4.07 6.74 21.13
CA PHE A 45 -3.40 7.03 22.41
C PHE A 45 -2.37 8.15 22.31
N LYS A 46 -1.71 8.31 21.15
CA LYS A 46 -0.79 9.43 20.89
C LYS A 46 -1.50 10.68 20.37
N LYS A 47 -2.84 10.72 20.41
CA LYS A 47 -3.69 11.84 19.95
C LYS A 47 -3.41 12.24 18.49
N ARG A 48 -3.09 11.27 17.65
CA ARG A 48 -2.80 11.46 16.22
C ARG A 48 -4.01 11.13 15.37
N TYR A 49 -5.12 11.77 15.67
CA TYR A 49 -6.43 11.48 15.08
C TYR A 49 -6.49 11.83 13.60
N LEU A 50 -5.95 12.98 13.20
CA LEU A 50 -5.91 13.35 11.78
C LEU A 50 -5.07 12.35 10.98
N THR A 51 -3.92 11.95 11.52
CA THR A 51 -3.07 10.91 10.93
C THR A 51 -3.83 9.58 10.80
N ALA A 52 -4.58 9.16 11.82
CA ALA A 52 -5.41 7.96 11.77
C ALA A 52 -6.55 8.04 10.73
N LEU A 53 -7.24 9.18 10.66
CA LEU A 53 -8.29 9.41 9.66
C LEU A 53 -7.72 9.40 8.24
N PHE A 54 -6.56 10.03 8.04
CA PHE A 54 -5.90 10.07 6.75
C PHE A 54 -5.43 8.68 6.29
N SER A 55 -4.86 7.88 7.20
CA SER A 55 -4.48 6.51 6.87
C SER A 55 -5.70 5.64 6.56
N LEU A 56 -6.79 5.79 7.34
CA LEU A 56 -8.05 5.09 7.08
C LEU A 56 -8.63 5.43 5.71
N PHE A 57 -8.62 6.71 5.35
CA PHE A 57 -9.03 7.17 4.04
C PHE A 57 -8.19 6.53 2.92
N GLY A 58 -6.88 6.38 3.13
CA GLY A 58 -6.00 5.65 2.21
C GLY A 58 -6.45 4.21 1.95
N GLY A 59 -6.81 3.48 3.02
CA GLY A 59 -7.37 2.12 2.92
C GLY A 59 -8.66 2.06 2.11
N ILE A 60 -9.59 2.98 2.38
CA ILE A 60 -10.87 3.08 1.67
C ILE A 60 -10.65 3.45 0.19
N LEU A 61 -9.76 4.41 -0.08
CA LEU A 61 -9.41 4.81 -1.45
C LEU A 61 -8.85 3.63 -2.23
N TYR A 62 -7.95 2.85 -1.63
CA TYR A 62 -7.42 1.64 -2.24
C TYR A 62 -8.53 0.63 -2.53
N PHE A 63 -9.50 0.45 -1.64
CA PHE A 63 -10.60 -0.47 -1.85
C PHE A 63 -11.49 -0.04 -3.02
N ILE A 64 -11.82 1.25 -3.13
CA ILE A 64 -12.59 1.80 -4.25
C ILE A 64 -11.88 1.53 -5.58
N VAL A 65 -10.56 1.71 -5.63
CA VAL A 65 -9.77 1.47 -6.84
C VAL A 65 -9.65 -0.04 -7.12
N ASP A 66 -9.30 -0.84 -6.12
CA ASP A 66 -9.01 -2.25 -6.26
C ASP A 66 -10.24 -3.09 -6.56
N TRP A 67 -11.29 -2.92 -5.77
CA TRP A 67 -12.54 -3.65 -5.94
C TRP A 67 -13.48 -2.96 -6.94
N GLY A 68 -13.65 -1.65 -6.85
CA GLY A 68 -14.55 -0.91 -7.73
C GLY A 68 -14.03 -0.82 -9.16
N ILE A 69 -12.81 -0.31 -9.36
CA ILE A 69 -12.28 -0.09 -10.72
C ILE A 69 -11.71 -1.38 -11.29
N PHE A 70 -10.74 -2.01 -10.62
CA PHE A 70 -10.02 -3.13 -11.21
C PHE A 70 -10.83 -4.42 -11.23
N TYR A 71 -11.51 -4.78 -10.14
CA TYR A 71 -12.29 -6.00 -10.08
C TYR A 71 -13.66 -5.87 -10.77
N LYS A 72 -14.50 -4.90 -10.39
CA LYS A 72 -15.87 -4.75 -10.92
C LYS A 72 -15.92 -4.15 -12.33
N LEU A 73 -15.28 -2.99 -12.57
CA LEU A 73 -15.42 -2.28 -13.84
C LEU A 73 -14.54 -2.86 -14.96
N LEU A 74 -13.29 -3.23 -14.65
CA LEU A 74 -12.32 -3.67 -15.66
C LEU A 74 -12.14 -5.19 -15.75
N GLY A 75 -12.62 -5.96 -14.77
CA GLY A 75 -12.42 -7.42 -14.71
C GLY A 75 -10.94 -7.81 -14.74
N SER A 76 -10.04 -6.93 -14.29
CA SER A 76 -8.59 -7.08 -14.43
C SER A 76 -7.92 -7.82 -13.27
N ARG A 77 -8.71 -8.28 -12.29
CA ARG A 77 -8.26 -9.02 -11.11
C ARG A 77 -9.00 -10.33 -10.96
N VAL A 78 -8.24 -11.37 -10.65
CA VAL A 78 -8.77 -12.69 -10.31
C VAL A 78 -8.29 -13.06 -8.91
N VAL A 79 -9.22 -13.54 -8.08
CA VAL A 79 -8.96 -14.03 -6.71
C VAL A 79 -9.50 -15.45 -6.64
N LEU A 80 -8.67 -16.38 -6.18
CA LEU A 80 -9.04 -17.78 -5.95
C LEU A 80 -8.97 -18.12 -4.46
N ASN A 81 -9.78 -19.10 -4.06
CA ASN A 81 -9.82 -19.66 -2.69
C ASN A 81 -10.23 -18.66 -1.59
N ALA A 82 -10.79 -17.51 -1.96
CA ALA A 82 -11.34 -16.52 -1.04
C ALA A 82 -12.51 -15.77 -1.68
N ASN A 83 -13.39 -15.19 -0.87
CA ASN A 83 -14.38 -14.23 -1.36
C ASN A 83 -13.63 -12.98 -1.90
N PRO A 84 -13.76 -12.62 -3.18
CA PRO A 84 -12.97 -11.54 -3.78
C PRO A 84 -13.22 -10.18 -3.13
N GLU A 85 -14.46 -9.87 -2.76
CA GLU A 85 -14.81 -8.59 -2.14
C GLU A 85 -14.21 -8.43 -0.75
N ALA A 86 -14.42 -9.41 0.13
CA ALA A 86 -13.87 -9.39 1.48
C ALA A 86 -12.33 -9.42 1.47
N PHE A 87 -11.74 -10.21 0.57
CA PHE A 87 -10.29 -10.30 0.43
C PHE A 87 -9.68 -8.99 -0.08
N LEU A 88 -10.26 -8.40 -1.13
CA LEU A 88 -9.79 -7.11 -1.65
C LEU A 88 -10.01 -5.99 -0.64
N PHE A 89 -11.10 -6.01 0.13
CA PHE A 89 -11.33 -5.08 1.23
C PHE A 89 -10.20 -5.17 2.26
N TRP A 90 -9.91 -6.37 2.77
CA TRP A 90 -8.81 -6.55 3.71
C TRP A 90 -7.47 -6.12 3.11
N LEU A 91 -7.15 -6.56 1.90
CA LEU A 91 -5.88 -6.25 1.23
C LEU A 91 -5.67 -4.73 1.09
N SER A 92 -6.73 -4.02 0.69
CA SER A 92 -6.73 -2.57 0.55
C SER A 92 -6.67 -1.86 1.91
N MET A 93 -7.43 -2.33 2.91
CA MET A 93 -7.39 -1.76 4.25
C MET A 93 -6.03 -1.96 4.92
N SER A 94 -5.39 -3.11 4.73
CA SER A 94 -4.05 -3.39 5.26
C SER A 94 -3.00 -2.48 4.66
N TYR A 95 -2.73 -2.67 3.36
CA TYR A 95 -1.63 -2.00 2.69
C TYR A 95 -1.94 -0.53 2.40
N GLY A 96 -3.19 -0.19 2.08
CA GLY A 96 -3.61 1.20 1.90
C GLY A 96 -3.45 2.00 3.18
N THR A 97 -3.88 1.46 4.33
CA THR A 97 -3.70 2.14 5.62
C THR A 97 -2.24 2.30 5.99
N THR A 98 -1.47 1.21 5.96
CA THR A 98 -0.08 1.22 6.40
C THR A 98 0.81 2.10 5.50
N ASN A 99 0.59 2.08 4.18
CA ASN A 99 1.28 2.96 3.24
C ASN A 99 0.94 4.43 3.49
N PHE A 100 -0.35 4.78 3.57
CA PHE A 100 -0.75 6.17 3.78
C PHE A 100 -0.32 6.70 5.15
N LEU A 101 -0.33 5.84 6.17
CA LEU A 101 0.21 6.17 7.48
C LEU A 101 1.69 6.54 7.41
N PHE A 102 2.51 5.67 6.79
CA PHE A 102 3.94 5.92 6.63
C PHE A 102 4.17 7.22 5.84
N ILE A 103 3.54 7.36 4.67
CA ILE A 103 3.64 8.55 3.82
C ILE A 103 3.30 9.82 4.61
N TRP A 104 2.17 9.83 5.32
CA TRP A 104 1.70 10.99 6.08
C TRP A 104 2.66 11.39 7.20
N LEU A 105 3.13 10.40 7.98
CA LEU A 105 4.12 10.61 9.03
C LEU A 105 5.44 11.17 8.46
N ALA A 106 5.86 10.69 7.29
CA ALA A 106 7.10 11.13 6.65
C ALA A 106 6.99 12.54 6.08
N ILE A 107 5.86 12.88 5.46
CA ILE A 107 5.58 14.22 4.92
C ILE A 107 5.57 15.26 6.04
N LYS A 108 4.88 14.98 7.14
CA LYS A 108 4.76 15.88 8.30
C LYS A 108 6.00 15.93 9.18
N LYS A 109 6.95 15.01 8.98
CA LYS A 109 8.14 14.80 9.84
C LYS A 109 7.75 14.53 11.29
N ASP A 110 6.89 13.54 11.50
CA ASP A 110 6.40 13.22 12.83
C ASP A 110 7.53 12.75 13.76
N LYS A 111 7.50 13.15 15.04
CA LYS A 111 8.44 12.67 16.06
C LYS A 111 8.42 11.14 16.24
N TYR A 112 7.30 10.49 15.94
CA TYR A 112 7.15 9.03 16.01
C TYR A 112 7.32 8.34 14.65
N LEU A 113 7.72 9.04 13.59
CA LEU A 113 7.90 8.48 12.25
C LEU A 113 8.68 7.17 12.31
N LEU A 114 9.87 7.17 12.90
CA LEU A 114 10.72 5.99 12.98
C LEU A 114 10.03 4.82 13.69
N HIS A 115 9.31 5.10 14.79
CA HIS A 115 8.67 4.07 15.60
C HIS A 115 7.53 3.38 14.84
N PHE A 116 6.64 4.17 14.22
CA PHE A 116 5.53 3.62 13.43
C PHE A 116 6.02 2.97 12.14
N SER A 117 7.02 3.55 11.46
CA SER A 117 7.63 2.94 10.27
C SER A 117 8.25 1.59 10.60
N LEU A 118 9.05 1.48 11.68
CA LEU A 118 9.62 0.21 12.09
C LEU A 118 8.55 -0.81 12.47
N LEU A 119 7.49 -0.38 13.18
CA LEU A 119 6.37 -1.25 13.53
C LEU A 119 5.71 -1.85 12.28
N ILE A 120 5.48 -1.03 11.25
CA ILE A 120 4.92 -1.48 9.96
C ILE A 120 5.89 -2.41 9.22
N LEU A 121 7.18 -2.05 9.13
CA LEU A 121 8.17 -2.81 8.38
C LEU A 121 8.42 -4.19 9.00
N ILE A 122 8.58 -4.25 10.33
CA ILE A 122 8.72 -5.51 11.06
C ILE A 122 7.47 -6.36 10.83
N TRP A 123 6.28 -5.77 10.91
CA TRP A 123 5.04 -6.50 10.67
C TRP A 123 4.93 -7.04 9.24
N TRP A 124 5.23 -6.24 8.21
CA TRP A 124 5.21 -6.71 6.83
C TRP A 124 6.14 -7.88 6.59
N ILE A 125 7.32 -7.88 7.21
CA ILE A 125 8.28 -8.99 7.09
C ILE A 125 7.79 -10.22 7.86
N CYS A 126 7.36 -10.05 9.12
CA CYS A 126 7.07 -11.18 10.00
C CYS A 126 5.68 -11.81 9.80
N SER A 127 4.67 -11.03 9.43
CA SER A 127 3.26 -11.47 9.37
C SER A 127 3.07 -12.72 8.51
N ALA A 128 3.65 -12.73 7.31
CA ALA A 128 3.57 -13.85 6.39
C ALA A 128 4.38 -15.08 6.89
N MET A 129 5.54 -14.87 7.52
CA MET A 129 6.31 -15.96 8.12
C MET A 129 5.52 -16.65 9.25
N ILE A 130 4.90 -15.87 10.12
CA ILE A 130 4.04 -16.36 11.21
C ILE A 130 2.84 -17.10 10.61
N ALA A 131 2.17 -16.49 9.63
CA ALA A 131 0.97 -17.04 9.01
C ALA A 131 1.22 -18.41 8.37
N LYS A 132 2.36 -18.61 7.71
CA LYS A 132 2.77 -19.91 7.13
C LYS A 132 2.96 -21.02 8.17
N GLY A 133 3.34 -20.67 9.40
CA GLY A 133 3.47 -21.61 10.51
C GLY A 133 2.14 -22.02 11.15
N LEU A 134 1.03 -21.35 10.78
CA LEU A 134 -0.30 -21.61 11.30
C LEU A 134 -1.15 -22.39 10.29
N PRO A 135 -2.22 -23.07 10.72
CA PRO A 135 -3.18 -23.68 9.80
C PRO A 135 -3.76 -22.63 8.83
N HIS A 136 -3.64 -22.88 7.52
CA HIS A 136 -4.07 -21.95 6.48
C HIS A 136 -4.55 -22.66 5.21
N LYS A 137 -5.29 -21.92 4.39
CA LYS A 137 -5.55 -22.22 2.98
C LYS A 137 -4.77 -21.23 2.12
N GLU A 138 -4.30 -21.67 0.96
CA GLU A 138 -3.59 -20.79 0.03
C GLU A 138 -4.57 -19.92 -0.77
N ILE A 139 -4.41 -18.60 -0.67
CA ILE A 139 -5.16 -17.60 -1.44
C ILE A 139 -4.26 -17.11 -2.57
N ILE A 140 -4.81 -17.08 -3.78
CA ILE A 140 -4.08 -16.69 -4.97
C ILE A 140 -4.76 -15.49 -5.61
N ILE A 141 -4.00 -14.44 -5.93
CA ILE A 141 -4.47 -13.26 -6.65
C ILE A 141 -3.50 -12.91 -7.78
N TRP A 142 -4.03 -12.54 -8.95
CA TRP A 142 -3.22 -12.00 -10.05
C TRP A 142 -3.98 -10.96 -10.88
N ARG A 143 -3.23 -10.24 -11.73
CA ARG A 143 -3.75 -9.20 -12.62
C ARG A 143 -3.73 -9.67 -14.07
N THR A 144 -4.75 -9.36 -14.87
CA THR A 144 -4.83 -9.80 -16.27
C THR A 144 -4.41 -8.74 -17.29
N THR A 145 -4.30 -7.46 -16.92
CA THR A 145 -3.93 -6.36 -17.86
C THR A 145 -3.12 -5.23 -17.21
N GLY A 146 -2.16 -4.65 -17.94
CA GLY A 146 -1.38 -3.44 -17.55
C GLY A 146 -1.75 -2.16 -18.32
N LYS A 147 -2.89 -2.10 -19.01
CA LYS A 147 -3.25 -1.01 -19.95
C LYS A 147 -3.47 0.37 -19.31
N TYR A 148 -3.39 0.50 -17.98
CA TYR A 148 -3.62 1.76 -17.26
C TYR A 148 -2.33 2.50 -16.86
N HIS A 149 -1.14 1.90 -17.05
CA HIS A 149 0.12 2.52 -16.61
C HIS A 149 0.42 3.88 -17.27
N TRP A 150 -0.05 4.10 -18.50
CA TRP A 150 0.12 5.40 -19.17
C TRP A 150 -0.65 6.52 -18.47
N VAL A 151 -1.84 6.24 -17.92
CA VAL A 151 -2.62 7.22 -17.13
C VAL A 151 -1.86 7.59 -15.85
N MET A 152 -1.27 6.58 -15.19
CA MET A 152 -0.45 6.78 -13.99
C MET A 152 0.79 7.64 -14.28
N ALA A 153 1.44 7.42 -15.42
CA ALA A 153 2.59 8.22 -15.85
C ALA A 153 2.19 9.70 -16.09
N ILE A 154 1.02 9.95 -16.71
CA ILE A 154 0.50 11.32 -16.88
C ILE A 154 0.25 11.98 -15.52
N MET A 155 -0.39 11.28 -14.58
CA MET A 155 -0.63 11.81 -13.23
C MET A 155 0.66 12.17 -12.49
N LEU A 156 1.69 11.32 -12.62
CA LEU A 156 3.02 11.57 -12.05
C LEU A 156 3.65 12.83 -12.63
N ILE A 157 3.62 12.97 -13.97
CA ILE A 157 4.15 14.14 -14.68
C ILE A 157 3.42 15.39 -14.20
N VAL A 158 2.08 15.40 -14.25
CA VAL A 158 1.28 16.56 -13.82
C VAL A 158 1.61 16.96 -12.39
N GLY A 159 1.67 15.99 -11.47
CA GLY A 159 1.95 16.23 -10.06
C GLY A 159 3.33 16.84 -9.83
N TYR A 160 4.38 16.19 -10.32
CA TYR A 160 5.76 16.65 -10.11
C TYR A 160 6.10 17.90 -10.93
N PHE A 161 5.61 18.02 -12.17
CA PHE A 161 5.87 19.21 -12.99
C PHE A 161 5.21 20.44 -12.38
N ALA A 162 3.99 20.32 -11.85
CA ALA A 162 3.35 21.44 -11.14
C ALA A 162 4.20 21.92 -9.97
N ILE A 163 4.79 21.01 -9.19
CA ILE A 163 5.69 21.35 -8.08
C ILE A 163 7.00 21.97 -8.58
N ILE A 164 7.60 21.41 -9.63
CA ILE A 164 8.86 21.92 -10.23
C ILE A 164 8.65 23.33 -10.77
N ILE A 165 7.61 23.54 -11.57
CA ILE A 165 7.23 24.85 -12.11
C ILE A 165 6.99 25.83 -10.96
N TYR A 166 6.20 25.45 -9.95
CA TYR A 166 5.98 26.28 -8.77
C TYR A 166 7.31 26.70 -8.11
N ASN A 167 8.24 25.76 -7.93
CA ASN A 167 9.55 26.01 -7.33
C ASN A 167 10.43 26.95 -8.16
N ILE A 168 10.41 26.83 -9.50
CA ILE A 168 11.18 27.70 -10.40
C ILE A 168 10.67 29.15 -10.34
N PHE A 169 9.34 29.34 -10.33
CA PHE A 169 8.75 30.68 -10.42
C PHE A 169 8.52 31.36 -9.06
N THR A 170 8.63 30.63 -7.95
CA THR A 170 8.34 31.17 -6.62
C THR A 170 9.60 31.65 -5.89
N LYS A 171 9.58 32.89 -5.39
CA LYS A 171 10.61 33.45 -4.48
C LYS A 171 10.46 33.04 -3.00
N LYS A 172 9.40 32.28 -2.67
CA LYS A 172 9.13 31.74 -1.32
C LYS A 172 9.95 30.45 -1.08
N SER A 173 9.71 29.82 0.06
CA SER A 173 10.34 28.54 0.41
C SER A 173 10.03 27.45 -0.63
N GLN A 174 11.10 26.80 -1.09
CA GLN A 174 11.08 25.72 -2.06
C GLN A 174 10.37 24.48 -1.48
N LEU A 175 9.50 23.86 -2.26
CA LEU A 175 8.89 22.58 -1.91
C LEU A 175 9.92 21.45 -2.06
N PRO A 176 9.99 20.50 -1.12
CA PRO A 176 11.08 19.53 -1.05
C PRO A 176 10.86 18.34 -2.00
N ILE A 177 11.13 18.54 -3.29
CA ILE A 177 10.90 17.55 -4.36
C ILE A 177 11.61 16.23 -4.09
N LEU A 178 12.92 16.27 -3.77
CA LEU A 178 13.69 15.05 -3.51
C LEU A 178 13.12 14.25 -2.34
N ARG A 179 12.67 14.93 -1.27
CA ARG A 179 12.06 14.25 -0.13
C ARG A 179 10.77 13.54 -0.53
N MET A 180 9.92 14.19 -1.33
CA MET A 180 8.68 13.58 -1.82
C MET A 180 8.99 12.30 -2.62
N LEU A 181 9.97 12.38 -3.53
CA LEU A 181 10.39 11.24 -4.35
C LEU A 181 10.91 10.08 -3.49
N PHE A 182 11.78 10.36 -2.52
CA PHE A 182 12.31 9.34 -1.62
C PHE A 182 11.24 8.70 -0.73
N ILE A 183 10.25 9.48 -0.26
CA ILE A 183 9.14 8.92 0.53
C ILE A 183 8.38 7.87 -0.29
N GLY A 184 8.02 8.20 -1.54
CA GLY A 184 7.31 7.26 -2.41
C GLY A 184 8.11 6.01 -2.71
N ILE A 185 9.41 6.17 -3.02
CA ILE A 185 10.31 5.03 -3.30
C ILE A 185 10.43 4.13 -2.06
N ILE A 186 10.74 4.68 -0.89
CA ILE A 186 11.02 3.88 0.32
C ILE A 186 9.78 3.09 0.74
N VAL A 187 8.61 3.72 0.78
CA VAL A 187 7.39 3.06 1.25
C VAL A 187 7.05 1.89 0.33
N GLN A 188 7.08 2.12 -0.98
CA GLN A 188 6.75 1.07 -1.94
C GLN A 188 7.81 -0.02 -1.99
N PHE A 189 9.08 0.36 -2.05
CA PHE A 189 10.19 -0.59 -2.07
C PHE A 189 10.14 -1.49 -0.85
N ALA A 190 9.92 -0.93 0.34
CA ALA A 190 9.90 -1.72 1.56
C ALA A 190 8.72 -2.71 1.61
N TRP A 191 7.57 -2.32 1.06
CA TRP A 191 6.43 -3.23 0.91
C TRP A 191 6.71 -4.36 -0.08
N GLU A 192 7.18 -4.00 -1.29
CA GLU A 192 7.52 -4.97 -2.33
C GLU A 192 8.60 -5.95 -1.87
N PHE A 193 9.60 -5.44 -1.16
CA PHE A 193 10.68 -6.21 -0.58
C PHE A 193 10.18 -7.21 0.47
N ALA A 194 9.26 -6.79 1.36
CA ALA A 194 8.66 -7.68 2.34
C ALA A 194 7.85 -8.81 1.68
N LEU A 195 7.11 -8.51 0.61
CA LEU A 195 6.39 -9.53 -0.17
C LEU A 195 7.35 -10.51 -0.88
N LEU A 196 8.47 -9.99 -1.38
CA LEU A 196 9.48 -10.78 -2.08
C LEU A 196 10.20 -11.75 -1.13
N ILE A 197 10.67 -11.27 0.03
CA ILE A 197 11.33 -12.12 1.04
C ILE A 197 10.41 -13.24 1.50
N ASN A 198 9.13 -12.94 1.66
CA ASN A 198 8.16 -13.94 2.09
C ASN A 198 7.73 -14.90 0.99
N GLY A 199 8.25 -14.78 -0.23
CA GLY A 199 7.82 -15.60 -1.37
C GLY A 199 6.34 -15.41 -1.72
N ILE A 200 5.70 -14.34 -1.22
CA ILE A 200 4.32 -14.02 -1.58
C ILE A 200 4.26 -13.56 -3.02
N ARG A 201 5.26 -12.78 -3.46
CA ARG A 201 5.36 -12.25 -4.82
C ARG A 201 6.47 -12.97 -5.61
N LYS A 202 6.21 -13.21 -6.90
CA LYS A 202 7.23 -13.72 -7.83
C LYS A 202 8.40 -12.72 -7.95
N PRO A 203 9.66 -13.18 -8.07
CA PRO A 203 10.83 -12.32 -8.23
C PRO A 203 10.85 -11.68 -9.62
N GLN A 204 10.21 -10.51 -9.75
CA GLN A 204 10.14 -9.74 -10.98
C GLN A 204 10.63 -8.31 -10.70
N TRP A 205 11.58 -7.83 -11.50
CA TRP A 205 12.14 -6.48 -11.35
C TRP A 205 11.18 -5.38 -11.79
N GLY A 206 10.39 -5.65 -12.83
CA GLY A 206 9.44 -4.68 -13.39
C GLY A 206 8.52 -4.07 -12.34
N PRO A 207 7.80 -4.88 -11.54
CA PRO A 207 6.93 -4.32 -10.51
C PRO A 207 7.68 -3.64 -9.36
N ILE A 208 8.86 -4.12 -8.96
CA ILE A 208 9.64 -3.43 -7.92
C ILE A 208 10.03 -2.02 -8.38
N LEU A 209 10.49 -1.88 -9.63
CA LEU A 209 10.93 -0.60 -10.17
C LEU A 209 9.77 0.32 -10.55
N ILE A 210 8.81 -0.18 -11.34
CA ILE A 210 7.65 0.60 -11.81
C ILE A 210 6.78 1.00 -10.63
N ASP A 211 6.46 0.07 -9.73
CA ASP A 211 5.56 0.39 -8.62
C ASP A 211 6.24 1.44 -7.71
N SER A 212 7.55 1.29 -7.44
CA SER A 212 8.30 2.22 -6.56
C SER A 212 8.55 3.59 -7.17
N LEU A 213 8.86 3.67 -8.46
CA LEU A 213 9.15 4.94 -9.13
C LEU A 213 7.90 5.66 -9.61
N ILE A 214 6.84 4.93 -9.96
CA ILE A 214 5.65 5.47 -10.63
C ILE A 214 4.42 5.31 -9.75
N GLU A 215 4.00 4.08 -9.41
CA GLU A 215 2.67 3.84 -8.81
C GLU A 215 2.48 4.54 -7.47
N THR A 216 3.45 4.46 -6.55
CA THR A 216 3.32 5.15 -5.24
C THR A 216 3.70 6.61 -5.34
N ASN A 217 4.67 6.93 -6.20
CA ASN A 217 5.18 8.29 -6.35
C ASN A 217 4.17 9.24 -7.01
N LEU A 218 3.27 8.75 -7.87
CA LEU A 218 2.26 9.58 -8.52
C LEU A 218 1.37 10.29 -7.51
N GLY A 219 1.09 9.67 -6.35
CA GLY A 219 0.22 10.25 -5.32
C GLY A 219 0.90 11.28 -4.43
N ILE A 220 2.23 11.22 -4.27
CA ILE A 220 2.95 11.98 -3.24
C ILE A 220 2.83 13.50 -3.41
N PRO A 221 2.98 14.10 -4.61
CA PRO A 221 2.80 15.54 -4.78
C PRO A 221 1.43 16.02 -4.31
N TYR A 222 0.36 15.28 -4.65
CA TYR A 222 -1.00 15.61 -4.27
C TYR A 222 -1.20 15.48 -2.76
N ILE A 223 -0.73 14.39 -2.15
CA ILE A 223 -0.80 14.19 -0.69
C ILE A 223 -0.03 15.29 0.03
N TYR A 224 1.13 15.71 -0.48
CA TYR A 224 1.92 16.78 0.12
C TYR A 224 1.17 18.12 0.11
N LEU A 225 0.49 18.46 -1.00
CA LEU A 225 -0.34 19.66 -1.09
C LEU A 225 -1.56 19.58 -0.16
N ILE A 226 -2.22 18.43 -0.10
CA ILE A 226 -3.32 18.16 0.84
C ILE A 226 -2.83 18.35 2.28
N TYR A 227 -1.68 17.79 2.63
CA TYR A 227 -1.06 17.97 3.94
C TYR A 227 -0.83 19.45 4.25
N LYS A 228 -0.21 20.21 3.34
CA LYS A 228 0.06 21.64 3.54
C LYS A 228 -1.22 22.44 3.74
N PHE A 229 -2.30 22.10 3.02
CA PHE A 229 -3.59 22.74 3.17
C PHE A 229 -4.26 22.40 4.51
N ILE A 230 -4.35 21.12 4.87
CA ILE A 230 -5.01 20.68 6.10
C ILE A 230 -4.23 21.14 7.34
N SER A 231 -2.92 20.98 7.36
CA SER A 231 -2.05 21.37 8.50
C SER A 231 -2.03 22.88 8.75
N SER A 232 -2.43 23.70 7.76
CA SER A 232 -2.61 25.14 7.96
C SER A 232 -3.87 25.49 8.76
N LYS A 233 -4.79 24.54 8.94
CA LYS A 233 -6.11 24.75 9.55
C LYS A 233 -6.33 23.91 10.80
N ILE A 234 -5.87 22.65 10.77
CA ILE A 234 -6.18 21.63 11.77
C ILE A 234 -4.88 20.99 12.26
N ASN A 235 -4.74 20.91 13.58
CA ASN A 235 -3.70 20.15 14.26
C ASN A 235 -4.01 18.66 14.22
N ASP A 236 -3.01 17.85 14.52
CA ASP A 236 -3.12 16.40 14.44
C ASP A 236 -4.11 15.78 15.46
N ASP A 237 -4.40 16.51 16.54
CA ASP A 237 -5.42 16.21 17.56
C ASP A 237 -6.82 16.75 17.20
N LEU A 238 -7.02 17.20 15.95
CA LEU A 238 -8.23 17.81 15.40
C LEU A 238 -8.59 19.19 15.97
N THR A 239 -7.74 19.80 16.79
CA THR A 239 -7.94 21.18 17.22
C THR A 239 -7.63 22.16 16.07
N ARG A 240 -8.28 23.33 16.06
CA ARG A 240 -7.97 24.36 15.06
C ARG A 240 -6.61 25.00 15.36
N VAL A 241 -5.84 25.26 14.32
CA VAL A 241 -4.58 26.01 14.42
C VAL A 241 -4.91 27.44 14.85
N LYS A 242 -4.44 27.84 16.03
CA LYS A 242 -4.48 29.25 16.43
C LYS A 242 -3.42 29.99 15.64
N LYS A 243 -3.83 30.89 14.73
CA LYS A 243 -2.90 31.84 14.13
C LYS A 243 -2.53 32.85 15.20
N VAL A 244 -1.28 32.81 15.65
CA VAL A 244 -0.65 33.86 16.46
C VAL A 244 -0.21 34.97 15.52
#